data_AF-A0A1H7A8A3-F1
#
_entry.id   AF-A0A1H7A8A3-F1
#
_cell.length_a   1.000
_cell.length_b   1.000
_cell.length_c   1.000
_cell.angle_alpha   90.00
_cell.angle_beta   90.00
_cell.angle_gamma   90.00
#
_symmetry.space_group_name_H-M   'P 1'
#
loop_
_entity.id
_entity.type
_entity.pdbx_description
1 polymer ?
#
loop_
_entity_poly.entity_id
_entity_poly.type
_entity_poly.pdbx_seq_one_letter_code
_entity_poly.pdbx_strand_id
1 'polypeptide(L)'
;MVENFNDPFDIFPNYQIDNEQVGYIEELAGVNPTGLSSSDIKQLAFLHDRKHGNSYGITCFSKTPKDILMWAHYGDKHKGISLEFKVRQPLEKFFFGIYPNIKQPYQSKLIEIKYEEDRPVFRFSKEPIVARKQIEDILKTKSKVWENEDEVRIMVRPGGENIEKDTFPRNIFYRTRVLTKIFLGAKMSFESYTDFFSFYKHQGLKCHIEIMQLAENLYILNSKAINKKCANILYKNIIYARDNIPKQNVIRAAYYIYGEKSDKNKLDITKFKYYWRSIINKITMHEMEYFPFFLSGEFTELIYNVPNSNKNTVEISCFLDYMLQAIEVEKNKDREFLSD
;
A
#
# COMPACT_ATOMS: atom_id res chain seq x y z
N MET A 1 -12.37 5.07 -11.03
CA MET A 1 -13.83 5.30 -11.14
C MET A 1 -14.34 5.50 -9.73
N VAL A 2 -15.30 6.40 -9.59
CA VAL A 2 -15.97 6.74 -8.33
C VAL A 2 -16.68 5.52 -7.71
N GLU A 3 -16.94 4.48 -8.50
CA GLU A 3 -17.56 3.22 -8.05
C GLU A 3 -16.63 2.25 -7.29
N ASN A 4 -15.32 2.53 -7.20
CA ASN A 4 -14.34 1.64 -6.55
C ASN A 4 -13.86 2.15 -5.18
N PHE A 5 -14.56 3.12 -4.59
CA PHE A 5 -14.25 3.55 -3.22
C PHE A 5 -14.51 2.42 -2.23
N ASN A 6 -13.70 2.37 -1.18
CA ASN A 6 -13.80 1.33 -0.15
C ASN A 6 -14.98 1.56 0.80
N ASP A 7 -15.41 2.81 0.98
CA ASP A 7 -16.58 3.14 1.78
C ASP A 7 -17.83 3.23 0.88
N PRO A 8 -18.88 2.43 1.12
CA PRO A 8 -20.14 2.56 0.41
C PRO A 8 -20.83 3.92 0.62
N PHE A 9 -20.37 4.78 1.52
CA PHE A 9 -20.91 6.13 1.73
C PHE A 9 -20.16 7.24 0.99
N ASP A 10 -18.97 6.99 0.43
CA ASP A 10 -18.10 8.02 -0.19
C ASP A 10 -18.76 8.80 -1.33
N ILE A 11 -19.79 8.23 -1.94
CA ILE A 11 -20.46 8.76 -3.14
C ILE A 11 -21.98 8.78 -2.99
N PHE A 12 -22.48 8.49 -1.78
CA PHE A 12 -23.90 8.31 -1.50
C PHE A 12 -24.41 9.39 -0.55
N PRO A 13 -24.75 10.59 -1.06
CA PRO A 13 -25.26 11.69 -0.24
C PRO A 13 -26.64 11.41 0.35
N ASN A 14 -27.03 12.25 1.30
CA ASN A 14 -28.42 12.31 1.73
C ASN A 14 -29.25 13.08 0.69
N TYR A 15 -29.99 12.36 -0.15
CA TYR A 15 -30.87 12.96 -1.14
C TYR A 15 -32.06 13.65 -0.45
N GLN A 16 -32.17 14.97 -0.64
CA GLN A 16 -33.33 15.75 -0.25
C GLN A 16 -33.99 16.33 -1.49
N ILE A 17 -35.32 16.31 -1.51
CA ILE A 17 -36.13 16.91 -2.56
C ILE A 17 -36.96 18.01 -1.93
N ASP A 18 -36.86 19.19 -2.53
CA ASP A 18 -37.76 20.30 -2.23
C ASP A 18 -38.88 20.33 -3.27
N ASN A 19 -40.04 20.90 -2.91
CA ASN A 19 -41.23 20.93 -3.78
C ASN A 19 -40.96 21.59 -5.15
N GLU A 20 -39.99 22.51 -5.23
CA GLU A 20 -39.57 23.17 -6.48
C GLU A 20 -38.83 22.24 -7.45
N GLN A 21 -38.33 21.09 -6.96
CA GLN A 21 -37.52 20.14 -7.72
C GLN A 21 -38.31 18.95 -8.25
N VAL A 22 -39.56 18.78 -7.78
CA VAL A 22 -40.48 17.74 -8.28
C VAL A 22 -40.61 17.89 -9.79
N GLY A 23 -40.85 19.12 -10.28
CA GLY A 23 -40.89 19.54 -11.68
C GLY A 23 -39.73 19.07 -12.58
N TYR A 24 -38.52 19.03 -12.04
CA TYR A 24 -37.34 18.57 -12.78
C TYR A 24 -37.25 17.03 -12.84
N ILE A 25 -37.68 16.38 -11.77
CA ILE A 25 -37.71 14.92 -11.70
C ILE A 25 -38.81 14.37 -12.62
N GLU A 26 -39.92 15.09 -12.81
CA GLU A 26 -40.98 14.77 -13.80
C GLU A 26 -40.38 14.70 -15.22
N GLU A 27 -39.56 15.69 -15.58
CA GLU A 27 -38.90 15.79 -16.88
C GLU A 27 -37.86 14.67 -17.10
N LEU A 28 -37.11 14.31 -16.05
CA LEU A 28 -36.08 13.26 -16.11
C LEU A 28 -36.67 11.84 -16.15
N ALA A 29 -37.77 11.60 -15.45
CA ALA A 29 -38.35 10.28 -15.29
C ALA A 29 -39.32 9.90 -16.42
N GLY A 30 -39.88 10.90 -17.13
CA GLY A 30 -40.89 10.67 -18.16
C GLY A 30 -42.20 10.09 -17.61
N VAL A 31 -42.45 10.26 -16.30
CA VAL A 31 -43.63 9.74 -15.60
C VAL A 31 -44.37 10.89 -14.91
N ASN A 32 -45.71 10.81 -14.88
CA ASN A 32 -46.54 11.78 -14.20
C ASN A 32 -46.37 11.62 -12.66
N PRO A 33 -46.01 12.68 -11.92
CA PRO A 33 -45.48 12.58 -10.55
C PRO A 33 -46.56 12.63 -9.46
N THR A 34 -47.82 12.80 -9.82
CA THR A 34 -48.94 12.74 -8.89
C THR A 34 -48.99 11.36 -8.23
N GLY A 35 -48.51 11.29 -6.98
CA GLY A 35 -48.49 10.05 -6.18
C GLY A 35 -47.13 9.38 -6.03
N LEU A 36 -46.02 10.01 -6.44
CA LEU A 36 -44.68 9.47 -6.15
C LEU A 36 -44.43 9.44 -4.64
N SER A 37 -44.07 8.26 -4.13
CA SER A 37 -43.61 8.10 -2.76
C SER A 37 -42.19 8.64 -2.59
N SER A 38 -41.77 8.87 -1.34
CA SER A 38 -40.37 9.17 -1.04
C SER A 38 -39.38 8.08 -1.49
N SER A 39 -39.86 6.85 -1.75
CA SER A 39 -39.06 5.75 -2.29
C SER A 39 -38.78 5.92 -3.79
N ASP A 40 -39.79 6.29 -4.57
CA ASP A 40 -39.68 6.46 -6.03
C ASP A 40 -38.73 7.61 -6.36
N ILE A 41 -38.85 8.67 -5.57
CA ILE A 41 -37.94 9.82 -5.51
C ILE A 41 -36.47 9.40 -5.33
N LYS A 42 -36.19 8.50 -4.36
CA LYS A 42 -34.82 8.03 -4.09
C LYS A 42 -34.29 7.17 -5.24
N GLN A 43 -35.16 6.37 -5.87
CA GLN A 43 -34.79 5.56 -7.03
C GLN A 43 -34.43 6.44 -8.23
N LEU A 44 -35.22 7.49 -8.52
CA LEU A 44 -34.92 8.43 -9.60
C LEU A 44 -33.63 9.22 -9.35
N ALA A 45 -33.39 9.63 -8.10
CA ALA A 45 -32.13 10.25 -7.68
C ALA A 45 -30.93 9.35 -7.93
N PHE A 46 -31.03 8.11 -7.49
CA PHE A 46 -30.00 7.11 -7.66
C PHE A 46 -29.69 6.85 -9.15
N LEU A 47 -30.71 6.75 -10.00
CA LEU A 47 -30.53 6.52 -11.44
C LEU A 47 -29.89 7.73 -12.14
N HIS A 48 -30.28 8.95 -11.78
CA HIS A 48 -29.70 10.16 -12.34
C HIS A 48 -28.22 10.32 -11.97
N ASP A 49 -27.87 10.13 -10.69
CA ASP A 49 -26.51 10.30 -10.17
C ASP A 49 -25.50 9.36 -10.86
N ARG A 50 -25.88 8.09 -11.07
CA ARG A 50 -25.02 7.12 -11.78
C ARG A 50 -24.76 7.45 -13.24
N LYS A 51 -25.64 8.21 -13.90
CA LYS A 51 -25.44 8.64 -15.28
C LYS A 51 -24.30 9.66 -15.40
N HIS A 52 -24.04 10.46 -14.35
CA HIS A 52 -23.07 11.56 -14.39
C HIS A 52 -21.74 11.28 -13.66
N GLY A 53 -21.69 10.29 -12.76
CA GLY A 53 -20.49 9.93 -11.97
C GLY A 53 -19.24 9.54 -12.78
N ASN A 54 -19.39 9.18 -14.06
CA ASN A 54 -18.29 8.73 -14.93
C ASN A 54 -17.42 9.85 -15.54
N SER A 55 -17.77 11.11 -15.30
CA SER A 55 -17.05 12.28 -15.82
C SER A 55 -15.89 12.75 -14.92
N TYR A 56 -15.73 12.16 -13.73
CA TYR A 56 -14.70 12.53 -12.76
C TYR A 56 -13.69 11.41 -12.55
N GLY A 57 -12.41 11.78 -12.54
CA GLY A 57 -11.31 10.97 -12.05
C GLY A 57 -10.92 11.39 -10.65
N ILE A 58 -10.92 10.45 -9.70
CA ILE A 58 -10.48 10.72 -8.33
C ILE A 58 -9.26 9.84 -8.02
N THR A 59 -8.21 10.47 -7.48
CA THR A 59 -7.08 9.78 -6.86
C THR A 59 -6.97 10.19 -5.41
N CYS A 60 -6.98 9.21 -4.53
CA CYS A 60 -6.91 9.41 -3.09
C CYS A 60 -5.48 9.21 -2.59
N PHE A 61 -5.05 10.05 -1.66
CA PHE A 61 -3.77 9.97 -0.98
C PHE A 61 -3.97 10.17 0.52
N SER A 62 -3.01 9.74 1.32
CA SER A 62 -2.92 10.15 2.73
C SER A 62 -1.79 11.16 2.90
N LYS A 63 -1.94 12.09 3.84
CA LYS A 63 -0.86 13.01 4.25
C LYS A 63 0.19 12.32 5.13
N THR A 64 -0.08 11.12 5.65
CA THR A 64 0.82 10.38 6.54
C THR A 64 1.06 8.93 6.09
N PRO A 65 2.32 8.46 6.06
CA PRO A 65 2.62 7.05 5.86
C PRO A 65 2.59 6.26 7.18
N LYS A 66 2.25 6.88 8.32
CA LYS A 66 2.46 6.29 9.66
C LYS A 66 1.24 5.61 10.25
N ASP A 67 0.08 5.77 9.64
CA ASP A 67 -1.17 5.20 10.14
C ASP A 67 -1.16 3.66 10.03
N ILE A 68 -1.31 2.98 11.17
CA ILE A 68 -1.23 1.52 11.24
C ILE A 68 -2.41 0.84 10.53
N LEU A 69 -3.60 1.45 10.53
CA LEU A 69 -4.79 0.90 9.89
C LEU A 69 -4.65 0.98 8.37
N MET A 70 -4.08 2.06 7.85
CA MET A 70 -3.76 2.20 6.43
C MET A 70 -2.84 1.08 5.94
N TRP A 71 -1.79 0.75 6.71
CA TRP A 71 -0.93 -0.38 6.37
C TRP A 71 -1.60 -1.74 6.54
N ALA A 72 -2.50 -1.89 7.51
CA ALA A 72 -3.27 -3.12 7.72
C ALA A 72 -4.25 -3.38 6.57
N HIS A 73 -4.96 -2.35 6.11
CA HIS A 73 -5.99 -2.44 5.07
C HIS A 73 -5.46 -2.36 3.65
N TYR A 74 -4.58 -1.40 3.37
CA TYR A 74 -4.11 -1.10 2.01
C TYR A 74 -2.66 -1.54 1.76
N GLY A 75 -1.86 -1.67 2.81
CA GLY A 75 -0.43 -2.03 2.71
C GLY A 75 -0.15 -3.53 2.69
N ASP A 76 -1.09 -4.36 2.23
CA ASP A 76 -1.05 -5.83 2.29
C ASP A 76 -0.61 -6.34 3.68
N LYS A 77 -1.33 -5.92 4.72
CA LYS A 77 -1.02 -6.28 6.12
C LYS A 77 0.43 -5.94 6.49
N HIS A 78 0.88 -4.74 6.13
CA HIS A 78 2.25 -4.22 6.29
C HIS A 78 3.35 -4.89 5.42
N LYS A 79 3.02 -5.72 4.44
CA LYS A 79 4.01 -6.36 3.54
C LYS A 79 4.34 -5.54 2.29
N GLY A 80 3.42 -4.66 1.90
CA GLY A 80 3.49 -3.90 0.66
C GLY A 80 4.41 -2.66 0.73
N ILE A 81 4.10 -1.69 -0.12
CA ILE A 81 4.81 -0.41 -0.21
C ILE A 81 3.83 0.76 -0.14
N SER A 82 4.32 1.93 0.25
CA SER A 82 3.61 3.21 0.11
C SER A 82 4.46 4.21 -0.66
N LEU A 83 3.81 5.04 -1.49
CA LEU A 83 4.47 5.98 -2.41
C LEU A 83 4.25 7.41 -1.94
N GLU A 84 5.34 8.15 -1.74
CA GLU A 84 5.27 9.58 -1.41
C GLU A 84 5.37 10.41 -2.68
N PHE A 85 4.43 11.34 -2.87
CA PHE A 85 4.44 12.25 -3.99
C PHE A 85 4.56 13.70 -3.57
N LYS A 86 5.40 14.44 -4.29
CA LYS A 86 5.44 15.90 -4.23
C LYS A 86 4.40 16.50 -5.17
N VAL A 87 3.24 16.80 -4.62
CA VAL A 87 2.17 17.51 -5.33
C VAL A 87 2.51 19.01 -5.33
N ARG A 88 2.58 19.62 -6.52
CA ARG A 88 2.81 21.06 -6.70
C ARG A 88 1.78 21.61 -7.66
N GLN A 89 1.36 22.85 -7.41
CA GLN A 89 0.58 23.60 -8.39
C GLN A 89 1.48 24.09 -9.54
N PRO A 90 0.95 24.15 -10.78
CA PRO A 90 -0.37 23.65 -11.17
C PRO A 90 -0.32 22.12 -11.35
N LEU A 91 -1.42 21.42 -11.05
CA LEU A 91 -1.48 19.96 -10.85
C LEU A 91 -1.19 19.14 -12.13
N GLU A 92 -1.25 19.77 -13.30
CA GLU A 92 -0.86 19.19 -14.60
C GLU A 92 0.61 18.74 -14.60
N LYS A 93 1.44 19.30 -13.70
CA LYS A 93 2.83 18.88 -13.51
C LYS A 93 2.96 17.53 -12.80
N PHE A 94 1.93 17.07 -12.11
CA PHE A 94 1.87 15.76 -11.44
C PHE A 94 1.68 14.63 -12.46
N PHE A 95 0.75 14.80 -13.38
CA PHE A 95 0.39 13.78 -14.36
C PHE A 95 1.45 13.66 -15.48
N PHE A 96 1.74 12.42 -15.87
CA PHE A 96 2.59 12.10 -17.03
C PHE A 96 1.73 11.62 -18.18
N GLY A 97 1.93 12.20 -19.37
CA GLY A 97 1.23 11.79 -20.58
C GLY A 97 -0.24 12.13 -20.51
N ILE A 98 -0.70 13.01 -21.40
CA ILE A 98 -2.13 13.12 -21.67
C ILE A 98 -2.57 11.75 -22.17
N TYR A 99 -3.52 11.10 -21.52
CA TYR A 99 -4.15 9.93 -22.13
C TYR A 99 -4.73 10.37 -23.47
N PRO A 100 -4.51 9.62 -24.57
CA PRO A 100 -5.07 9.98 -25.88
C PRO A 100 -6.60 10.13 -25.87
N ASN A 101 -7.27 9.59 -24.86
CA ASN A 101 -8.72 9.61 -24.70
C ASN A 101 -9.23 10.77 -23.82
N ILE A 102 -8.37 11.52 -23.13
CA ILE A 102 -8.79 12.77 -22.47
C ILE A 102 -8.58 13.91 -23.47
N LYS A 103 -9.66 14.39 -24.09
CA LYS A 103 -9.61 15.59 -24.91
C LYS A 103 -9.29 16.78 -24.02
N GLN A 104 -8.21 17.50 -24.35
CA GLN A 104 -7.92 18.77 -23.71
C GLN A 104 -8.99 19.80 -24.06
N PRO A 105 -9.26 20.77 -23.16
CA PRO A 105 -8.63 20.97 -21.85
C PRO A 105 -9.21 20.05 -20.76
N TYR A 106 -8.45 19.82 -19.67
CA TYR A 106 -8.95 19.20 -18.44
C TYR A 106 -8.74 20.16 -17.27
N GLN A 107 -9.56 20.01 -16.23
CA GLN A 107 -9.45 20.77 -14.98
C GLN A 107 -9.11 19.82 -13.84
N SER A 108 -8.26 20.27 -12.92
CA SER A 108 -7.87 19.47 -11.76
C SER A 108 -7.88 20.31 -10.49
N LYS A 109 -8.23 19.67 -9.38
CA LYS A 109 -8.37 20.30 -8.07
C LYS A 109 -7.83 19.38 -6.98
N LEU A 110 -7.05 19.95 -6.06
CA LEU A 110 -6.68 19.29 -4.82
C LEU A 110 -7.80 19.54 -3.80
N ILE A 111 -8.34 18.48 -3.23
CA ILE A 111 -9.47 18.50 -2.31
C ILE A 111 -8.99 17.96 -0.98
N GLU A 112 -9.06 18.80 0.06
CA GLU A 112 -8.92 18.32 1.44
C GLU A 112 -10.24 17.73 1.92
N ILE A 113 -10.16 16.60 2.62
CA ILE A 113 -11.34 15.90 3.10
C ILE A 113 -11.82 16.53 4.40
N LYS A 114 -13.13 16.73 4.45
CA LYS A 114 -13.90 17.15 5.61
C LYS A 114 -14.56 15.91 6.21
N TYR A 115 -14.19 15.59 7.44
CA TYR A 115 -14.72 14.45 8.16
C TYR A 115 -15.95 14.85 8.98
N GLU A 116 -17.09 14.18 8.71
CA GLU A 116 -18.39 14.49 9.30
C GLU A 116 -19.14 13.23 9.71
N GLU A 117 -20.01 13.33 10.71
CA GLU A 117 -20.95 12.26 11.08
C GLU A 117 -22.12 12.18 10.08
N ASP A 118 -22.61 13.34 9.65
CA ASP A 118 -23.72 13.46 8.72
C ASP A 118 -23.25 13.47 7.27
N ARG A 119 -23.95 12.71 6.42
CA ARG A 119 -23.71 12.70 4.98
C ARG A 119 -24.09 14.05 4.36
N PRO A 120 -23.34 14.52 3.34
CA PRO A 120 -23.67 15.75 2.64
C PRO A 120 -25.06 15.66 2.00
N VAL A 121 -25.81 16.75 2.03
CA VAL A 121 -27.13 16.82 1.42
C VAL A 121 -26.98 17.07 -0.07
N PHE A 122 -27.63 16.25 -0.90
CA PHE A 122 -27.76 16.49 -2.33
C PHE A 122 -29.19 16.91 -2.66
N ARG A 123 -29.30 18.05 -3.34
CA ARG A 123 -30.53 18.62 -3.86
C ARG A 123 -30.44 18.69 -5.37
N PHE A 124 -31.50 18.33 -6.07
CA PHE A 124 -31.49 18.40 -7.52
C PHE A 124 -31.48 19.86 -7.98
N SER A 125 -30.64 20.18 -8.95
CA SER A 125 -30.60 21.52 -9.52
C SER A 125 -30.46 21.44 -11.02
N LYS A 126 -31.30 22.21 -11.72
CA LYS A 126 -31.16 22.47 -13.16
C LYS A 126 -29.94 23.36 -13.45
N GLU A 127 -29.41 24.07 -12.46
CA GLU A 127 -28.25 24.94 -12.62
C GLU A 127 -26.95 24.12 -12.58
N PRO A 128 -26.19 24.05 -13.69
CA PRO A 128 -24.99 23.20 -13.75
C PRO A 128 -23.91 23.59 -12.73
N ILE A 129 -23.84 24.88 -12.35
CA ILE A 129 -22.87 25.38 -11.36
C ILE A 129 -23.21 24.85 -9.96
N VAL A 130 -24.49 24.88 -9.59
CA VAL A 130 -24.97 24.38 -8.30
C VAL A 130 -24.82 22.86 -8.21
N ALA A 131 -25.19 22.14 -9.27
CA ALA A 131 -24.99 20.69 -9.35
C ALA A 131 -23.51 20.30 -9.18
N ARG A 132 -22.59 21.01 -9.86
CA ARG A 132 -21.14 20.78 -9.73
C ARG A 132 -20.63 21.04 -8.31
N LYS A 133 -21.06 22.13 -7.68
CA LYS A 133 -20.65 22.44 -6.31
C LYS A 133 -21.09 21.34 -5.34
N GLN A 134 -22.30 20.81 -5.51
CA GLN A 134 -22.78 19.70 -4.68
C GLN A 134 -21.98 18.42 -4.90
N ILE A 135 -21.59 18.09 -6.14
CA ILE A 135 -20.69 16.95 -6.40
C ILE A 135 -19.34 17.14 -5.72
N GLU A 136 -18.75 18.33 -5.79
CA GLU A 136 -17.52 18.63 -5.04
C GLU A 136 -17.72 18.54 -3.52
N ASP A 137 -18.89 18.95 -3.01
CA ASP A 137 -19.24 18.83 -1.60
C ASP A 137 -19.41 17.37 -1.15
N ILE A 138 -19.88 16.49 -2.05
CA ILE A 138 -19.92 15.04 -1.82
C ILE A 138 -18.50 14.49 -1.78
N LEU A 139 -17.71 14.75 -2.83
CA LEU A 139 -16.36 14.22 -2.97
C LEU A 139 -15.38 14.71 -1.91
N LYS A 140 -15.66 15.85 -1.25
CA LYS A 140 -14.84 16.38 -0.16
C LYS A 140 -15.29 15.91 1.22
N THR A 141 -16.45 15.26 1.36
CA THR A 141 -17.00 14.87 2.67
C THR A 141 -16.84 13.37 2.86
N LYS A 142 -16.32 12.94 4.02
CA LYS A 142 -16.15 11.53 4.36
C LYS A 142 -16.61 11.27 5.79
N SER A 143 -17.03 10.03 6.08
CA SER A 143 -17.45 9.65 7.43
C SER A 143 -16.32 9.85 8.44
N LYS A 144 -16.66 10.38 9.62
CA LYS A 144 -15.73 10.67 10.73
C LYS A 144 -14.93 9.45 11.19
N VAL A 145 -15.47 8.24 11.03
CA VAL A 145 -14.78 6.99 11.39
C VAL A 145 -13.50 6.74 10.57
N TRP A 146 -13.33 7.41 9.42
CA TRP A 146 -12.14 7.31 8.56
C TRP A 146 -11.18 8.50 8.73
N GLU A 147 -11.33 9.32 9.77
CA GLU A 147 -10.49 10.52 9.98
C GLU A 147 -8.99 10.18 10.09
N ASN A 148 -8.65 8.98 10.56
CA ASN A 148 -7.27 8.51 10.67
C ASN A 148 -6.56 8.37 9.31
N GLU A 149 -7.30 8.28 8.19
CA GLU A 149 -6.68 8.22 6.86
C GLU A 149 -5.95 9.52 6.49
N ASP A 150 -6.31 10.65 7.10
CA ASP A 150 -5.81 12.00 6.77
C ASP A 150 -5.78 12.22 5.23
N GLU A 151 -6.94 11.97 4.63
CA GLU A 151 -7.11 11.81 3.20
C GLU A 151 -7.05 13.16 2.47
N VAL A 152 -6.40 13.17 1.31
CA VAL A 152 -6.47 14.25 0.33
C VAL A 152 -6.73 13.65 -1.05
N ARG A 153 -7.64 14.27 -1.82
CA ARG A 153 -8.03 13.79 -3.15
C ARG A 153 -7.51 14.73 -4.23
N ILE A 154 -7.03 14.19 -5.33
CA ILE A 154 -6.93 14.93 -6.59
C ILE A 154 -8.13 14.56 -7.45
N MET A 155 -8.97 15.55 -7.71
CA MET A 155 -10.08 15.45 -8.64
C MET A 155 -9.64 15.97 -10.01
N VAL A 156 -9.95 15.22 -11.05
CA VAL A 156 -9.71 15.61 -12.44
C VAL A 156 -10.99 15.44 -13.25
N ARG A 157 -11.28 16.38 -14.14
CA ARG A 157 -12.45 16.33 -15.04
C ARG A 157 -12.15 16.96 -16.40
N PRO A 158 -12.93 16.65 -17.44
CA PRO A 158 -12.90 17.38 -18.70
C PRO A 158 -13.18 18.88 -18.47
N GLY A 159 -12.46 19.73 -19.21
CA GLY A 159 -12.53 21.19 -19.14
C GLY A 159 -13.24 21.83 -20.35
N GLY A 160 -13.73 21.02 -21.29
CA GLY A 160 -14.51 21.48 -22.45
C GLY A 160 -16.02 21.53 -22.19
N GLU A 161 -16.79 22.10 -23.13
CA GLU A 161 -18.25 22.30 -23.02
C GLU A 161 -19.06 20.99 -23.05
N ASN A 162 -18.53 19.91 -23.65
CA ASN A 162 -19.19 18.61 -23.79
C ASN A 162 -18.80 17.59 -22.70
N ILE A 163 -18.93 17.97 -21.42
CA ILE A 163 -18.53 17.17 -20.24
C ILE A 163 -19.23 15.80 -20.18
N GLU A 164 -20.46 15.70 -20.69
CA GLU A 164 -21.29 14.49 -20.55
C GLU A 164 -20.86 13.31 -21.43
N LYS A 165 -20.00 13.53 -22.43
CA LYS A 165 -19.58 12.49 -23.39
C LYS A 165 -18.16 11.97 -23.15
N ASP A 166 -17.38 12.67 -22.33
CA ASP A 166 -15.98 12.34 -22.08
C ASP A 166 -15.85 11.53 -20.78
N THR A 167 -15.48 10.25 -20.92
CA THR A 167 -15.21 9.38 -19.77
C THR A 167 -13.80 9.57 -19.27
N PHE A 168 -13.62 9.60 -17.94
CA PHE A 168 -12.29 9.69 -17.36
C PHE A 168 -11.58 8.32 -17.35
N PRO A 169 -10.29 8.21 -17.73
CA PRO A 169 -9.59 6.94 -17.74
C PRO A 169 -9.51 6.30 -16.35
N ARG A 170 -9.50 4.96 -16.32
CA ARG A 170 -9.46 4.19 -15.06
C ARG A 170 -8.10 4.23 -14.36
N ASN A 171 -7.05 4.54 -15.11
CA ASN A 171 -5.68 4.61 -14.62
C ASN A 171 -5.17 6.04 -14.81
N ILE A 172 -4.28 6.47 -13.92
CA ILE A 172 -3.61 7.77 -13.98
C ILE A 172 -2.10 7.51 -13.94
N PHE A 173 -1.38 8.03 -14.92
CA PHE A 173 0.08 8.01 -14.93
C PHE A 173 0.64 9.28 -14.29
N TYR A 174 1.69 9.14 -13.50
CA TYR A 174 2.38 10.26 -12.85
C TYR A 174 3.81 10.41 -13.39
N ARG A 175 4.37 11.62 -13.31
CA ARG A 175 5.77 11.84 -13.71
C ARG A 175 6.67 11.25 -12.63
N THR A 176 7.63 10.41 -13.00
CA THR A 176 8.56 9.79 -12.02
C THR A 176 9.27 10.81 -11.13
N ARG A 177 9.51 12.04 -11.61
CA ARG A 177 10.08 13.15 -10.82
C ARG A 177 9.23 13.64 -9.64
N VAL A 178 7.93 13.33 -9.62
CA VAL A 178 7.06 13.71 -8.50
C VAL A 178 7.02 12.63 -7.42
N LEU A 179 7.44 11.41 -7.71
CA LEU A 179 7.66 10.37 -6.70
C LEU A 179 8.94 10.72 -5.93
N THR A 180 8.79 11.13 -4.67
CA THR A 180 9.91 11.54 -3.81
C THR A 180 10.44 10.41 -2.97
N LYS A 181 9.57 9.52 -2.49
CA LYS A 181 9.97 8.39 -1.64
C LYS A 181 9.13 7.15 -1.88
N ILE A 182 9.70 6.01 -1.53
CA ILE A 182 9.01 4.73 -1.39
C ILE A 182 9.22 4.25 0.04
N PHE A 183 8.14 4.00 0.74
CA PHE A 183 8.14 3.36 2.05
C PHE A 183 7.97 1.86 1.88
N LEU A 184 8.82 1.08 2.53
CA LEU A 184 8.75 -0.38 2.58
C LEU A 184 8.04 -0.80 3.86
N GLY A 185 7.01 -1.64 3.75
CA GLY A 185 6.24 -2.08 4.90
C GLY A 185 7.09 -2.84 5.92
N ALA A 186 6.75 -2.71 7.20
CA ALA A 186 7.49 -3.34 8.30
C ALA A 186 7.54 -4.87 8.19
N LYS A 187 6.50 -5.49 7.60
CA LYS A 187 6.41 -6.93 7.36
C LYS A 187 6.84 -7.32 5.94
N MET A 188 7.41 -6.41 5.15
CA MET A 188 7.99 -6.75 3.85
C MET A 188 9.06 -7.82 4.06
N SER A 189 8.95 -8.94 3.34
CA SER A 189 9.92 -10.01 3.43
C SER A 189 11.19 -9.69 2.65
N PHE A 190 12.28 -10.38 2.98
CA PHE A 190 13.54 -10.32 2.25
C PHE A 190 13.37 -10.71 0.78
N GLU A 191 12.51 -11.68 0.48
CA GLU A 191 12.15 -12.03 -0.89
C GLU A 191 11.53 -10.84 -1.64
N SER A 192 10.45 -10.26 -1.10
CA SER A 192 9.79 -9.10 -1.70
C SER A 192 10.71 -7.89 -1.82
N TYR A 193 11.63 -7.71 -0.87
CA TYR A 193 12.65 -6.69 -0.94
C TYR A 193 13.64 -6.92 -2.09
N THR A 194 14.09 -8.16 -2.30
CA THR A 194 14.99 -8.45 -3.40
C THR A 194 14.34 -8.18 -4.75
N ASP A 195 13.06 -8.53 -4.90
CA ASP A 195 12.28 -8.22 -6.10
C ASP A 195 12.10 -6.70 -6.28
N PHE A 196 11.67 -6.01 -5.21
CA PHE A 196 11.54 -4.56 -5.20
C PHE A 196 12.84 -3.87 -5.59
N PHE A 197 13.97 -4.22 -4.97
CA PHE A 197 15.23 -3.53 -5.18
C PHE A 197 15.84 -3.85 -6.55
N SER A 198 15.59 -5.06 -7.07
CA SER A 198 15.89 -5.41 -8.46
C SER A 198 15.12 -4.50 -9.43
N PHE A 199 13.80 -4.40 -9.25
CA PHE A 199 12.94 -3.50 -10.03
C PHE A 199 13.38 -2.03 -9.92
N TYR A 200 13.63 -1.55 -8.70
CA TYR A 200 14.06 -0.18 -8.41
C TYR A 200 15.33 0.19 -9.20
N LYS A 201 16.31 -0.73 -9.25
CA LYS A 201 17.53 -0.57 -10.03
C LYS A 201 17.26 -0.59 -11.53
N HIS A 202 16.48 -1.56 -12.02
CA HIS A 202 16.15 -1.72 -13.43
C HIS A 202 15.44 -0.49 -13.99
N GLN A 203 14.48 0.07 -13.26
CA GLN A 203 13.75 1.28 -13.65
C GLN A 203 14.57 2.58 -13.49
N GLY A 204 15.77 2.52 -12.91
CA GLY A 204 16.60 3.70 -12.70
C GLY A 204 15.97 4.72 -11.77
N LEU A 205 15.14 4.29 -10.81
CA LEU A 205 14.47 5.18 -9.87
C LEU A 205 15.48 5.94 -9.00
N LYS A 206 15.11 7.18 -8.67
CA LYS A 206 15.94 8.12 -7.91
C LYS A 206 15.29 8.61 -6.61
N CYS A 207 14.08 8.14 -6.30
CA CYS A 207 13.37 8.48 -5.08
C CYS A 207 14.08 7.89 -3.85
N HIS A 208 13.86 8.47 -2.68
CA HIS A 208 14.41 7.91 -1.45
C HIS A 208 13.67 6.64 -1.05
N ILE A 209 14.34 5.76 -0.32
CA ILE A 209 13.75 4.55 0.24
C ILE A 209 13.75 4.71 1.76
N GLU A 210 12.61 4.48 2.38
CA GLU A 210 12.48 4.41 3.82
C GLU A 210 11.84 3.08 4.22
N ILE A 211 12.28 2.51 5.33
CA ILE A 211 11.71 1.27 5.89
C ILE A 211 10.81 1.67 7.05
N MET A 212 9.56 1.19 7.06
CA MET A 212 8.66 1.40 8.18
C MET A 212 9.10 0.52 9.36
N GLN A 213 9.18 1.12 10.54
CA GLN A 213 9.62 0.48 11.78
C GLN A 213 8.54 0.65 12.85
N LEU A 214 8.44 -0.31 13.76
CA LEU A 214 7.57 -0.20 14.92
C LEU A 214 8.21 0.77 15.91
N ALA A 215 7.43 1.69 16.49
CA ALA A 215 7.91 2.47 17.61
C ALA A 215 8.09 1.59 18.84
N GLU A 216 9.11 1.87 19.65
CA GLU A 216 9.50 1.02 20.79
C GLU A 216 8.41 0.92 21.86
N ASN A 217 7.73 2.03 22.16
CA ASN A 217 6.82 2.14 23.29
C ASN A 217 5.39 2.60 22.89
N LEU A 218 5.08 2.68 21.60
CA LEU A 218 3.82 3.25 21.09
C LEU A 218 3.29 2.43 19.91
N TYR A 219 1.97 2.34 19.76
CA TYR A 219 1.30 1.74 18.59
C TYR A 219 1.30 2.67 17.37
N ILE A 220 2.48 3.12 16.97
CA ILE A 220 2.69 3.96 15.79
C ILE A 220 3.85 3.41 14.96
N LEU A 221 3.88 3.76 13.68
CA LEU A 221 5.02 3.48 12.82
C LEU A 221 5.96 4.69 12.74
N ASN A 222 7.25 4.40 12.84
CA ASN A 222 8.32 5.28 12.41
C ASN A 222 8.80 4.89 11.02
N SER A 223 9.62 5.72 10.41
CA SER A 223 10.29 5.40 9.16
C SER A 223 11.78 5.69 9.28
N LYS A 224 12.60 4.83 8.67
CA LYS A 224 14.05 4.94 8.66
C LYS A 224 14.57 4.97 7.25
N ALA A 225 15.26 6.06 6.90
CA ALA A 225 15.87 6.21 5.59
C ALA A 225 17.01 5.20 5.40
N ILE A 226 17.02 4.52 4.25
CA ILE A 226 18.13 3.68 3.81
C ILE A 226 18.74 4.29 2.55
N ASN A 227 20.01 4.69 2.66
CA ASN A 227 20.70 5.23 1.49
C ASN A 227 20.94 4.12 0.44
N LYS A 228 21.16 4.53 -0.82
CA LYS A 228 21.30 3.59 -1.95
C LYS A 228 22.46 2.59 -1.79
N LYS A 229 23.55 2.99 -1.12
CA LYS A 229 24.68 2.10 -0.83
C LYS A 229 24.27 1.01 0.16
N CYS A 230 23.67 1.38 1.28
CA CYS A 230 23.15 0.46 2.29
C CYS A 230 22.07 -0.48 1.72
N ALA A 231 21.13 0.05 0.92
CA ALA A 231 20.11 -0.77 0.28
C ALA A 231 20.71 -1.83 -0.67
N ASN A 232 21.77 -1.48 -1.40
CA ASN A 232 22.49 -2.43 -2.24
C ASN A 232 23.31 -3.45 -1.45
N ILE A 233 23.89 -3.05 -0.31
CA ILE A 233 24.56 -3.98 0.61
C ILE A 233 23.54 -5.00 1.15
N LEU A 234 22.39 -4.53 1.66
CA LEU A 234 21.30 -5.39 2.13
C LEU A 234 20.86 -6.39 1.07
N TYR A 235 20.61 -5.91 -0.16
CA TYR A 235 20.23 -6.76 -1.29
C TYR A 235 21.23 -7.88 -1.56
N LYS A 236 22.53 -7.57 -1.58
CA LYS A 236 23.59 -8.56 -1.79
C LYS A 236 23.69 -9.55 -0.64
N ASN A 237 23.62 -9.05 0.59
CA ASN A 237 23.75 -9.86 1.80
C ASN A 237 22.57 -10.83 1.95
N ILE A 238 21.34 -10.42 1.63
CA ILE A 238 20.17 -11.30 1.62
C ILE A 238 20.37 -12.45 0.63
N ILE A 239 20.73 -12.15 -0.63
CA ILE A 239 20.97 -13.17 -1.66
C ILE A 239 22.08 -14.13 -1.21
N TYR A 240 23.17 -13.58 -0.69
CA TYR A 240 24.29 -14.39 -0.22
C TYR A 240 23.88 -15.31 0.94
N ALA A 241 23.20 -14.77 1.95
CA ALA A 241 22.70 -15.52 3.10
C ALA A 241 21.74 -16.64 2.68
N ARG A 242 20.85 -16.36 1.71
CA ARG A 242 19.91 -17.34 1.17
C ARG A 242 20.64 -18.50 0.49
N ASP A 243 21.63 -18.18 -0.32
CA ASP A 243 22.25 -19.15 -1.23
C ASP A 243 23.44 -19.89 -0.60
N ASN A 244 23.99 -19.39 0.52
CA ASN A 244 25.15 -19.95 1.21
C ASN A 244 24.84 -20.28 2.67
N ILE A 245 25.24 -21.46 3.13
CA ILE A 245 25.05 -21.89 4.51
C ILE A 245 26.40 -21.94 5.23
N PRO A 246 26.58 -21.21 6.34
CA PRO A 246 27.80 -21.29 7.13
C PRO A 246 28.05 -22.71 7.65
N LYS A 247 29.30 -23.18 7.60
CA LYS A 247 29.67 -24.53 8.05
C LYS A 247 29.27 -24.78 9.52
N GLN A 248 29.40 -23.76 10.37
CA GLN A 248 28.97 -23.81 11.77
C GLN A 248 27.46 -24.02 11.92
N ASN A 249 26.63 -23.56 10.97
CA ASN A 249 25.18 -23.71 11.01
C ASN A 249 24.77 -25.14 10.69
N VAL A 250 25.44 -25.76 9.72
CA VAL A 250 25.25 -27.19 9.42
C VAL A 250 25.63 -28.04 10.63
N ILE A 251 26.73 -27.69 11.32
CA ILE A 251 27.15 -28.35 12.55
C ILE A 251 26.08 -28.19 13.64
N ARG A 252 25.71 -26.95 13.99
CA ARG A 252 24.71 -26.65 15.02
C ARG A 252 23.35 -27.29 14.71
N ALA A 253 22.91 -27.27 13.46
CA ALA A 253 21.66 -27.91 13.03
C ALA A 253 21.67 -29.43 13.25
N ALA A 254 22.77 -30.10 12.92
CA ALA A 254 22.90 -31.54 13.16
C ALA A 254 22.76 -31.85 14.67
N TYR A 255 23.44 -31.09 15.52
CA TYR A 255 23.30 -31.22 16.98
C TYR A 255 21.87 -30.96 17.46
N TYR A 256 21.27 -29.86 17.01
CA TYR A 256 19.94 -29.41 17.45
C TYR A 256 18.84 -30.40 17.05
N ILE A 257 18.90 -30.94 15.83
CA ILE A 257 17.85 -31.81 15.27
C ILE A 257 17.97 -33.27 15.73
N TYR A 258 19.18 -33.77 15.97
CA TYR A 258 19.42 -35.21 16.18
C TYR A 258 20.05 -35.56 17.54
N GLY A 259 20.39 -34.58 18.38
CA GLY A 259 21.06 -34.81 19.67
C GLY A 259 22.57 -35.06 19.55
N GLU A 260 23.24 -35.35 20.69
CA GLU A 260 24.70 -35.39 20.88
C GLU A 260 25.50 -35.88 19.67
N LYS A 261 26.50 -35.07 19.25
CA LYS A 261 27.54 -35.32 18.21
C LYS A 261 27.12 -36.31 17.11
N SER A 262 25.86 -36.26 16.71
CA SER A 262 25.29 -37.27 15.84
C SER A 262 25.76 -36.99 14.43
N ASP A 263 26.09 -38.07 13.74
CA ASP A 263 26.82 -38.06 12.50
C ASP A 263 26.21 -37.07 11.49
N LYS A 264 26.98 -36.06 11.03
CA LYS A 264 26.54 -35.13 9.98
C LYS A 264 25.98 -35.87 8.76
N ASN A 265 26.40 -37.12 8.57
CA ASN A 265 25.91 -38.01 7.53
C ASN A 265 24.41 -38.33 7.64
N LYS A 266 23.76 -38.10 8.81
CA LYS A 266 22.31 -38.27 9.01
C LYS A 266 21.49 -37.03 8.69
N LEU A 267 22.10 -35.84 8.65
CA LEU A 267 21.40 -34.62 8.26
C LEU A 267 21.12 -34.67 6.76
N ASP A 268 19.84 -34.62 6.40
CA ASP A 268 19.45 -34.36 5.01
C ASP A 268 19.82 -32.91 4.65
N ILE A 269 21.02 -32.74 4.10
CA ILE A 269 21.58 -31.44 3.72
C ILE A 269 20.71 -30.77 2.65
N THR A 270 20.05 -31.53 1.78
CA THR A 270 19.18 -30.98 0.74
C THR A 270 17.93 -30.37 1.35
N LYS A 271 17.28 -31.10 2.26
CA LYS A 271 16.09 -30.61 2.98
C LYS A 271 16.44 -29.46 3.92
N PHE A 272 17.60 -29.51 4.60
CA PHE A 272 18.07 -28.39 5.41
C PHE A 272 18.32 -27.13 4.57
N LYS A 273 18.93 -27.26 3.37
CA LYS A 273 19.10 -26.14 2.43
C LYS A 273 17.78 -25.53 1.98
N TYR A 274 16.77 -26.38 1.75
CA TYR A 274 15.43 -25.93 1.39
C TYR A 274 14.83 -25.06 2.51
N TYR A 275 14.80 -25.56 3.76
CA TYR A 275 14.27 -24.78 4.88
C TYR A 275 15.08 -23.52 5.15
N TRP A 276 16.40 -23.60 5.08
CA TRP A 276 17.29 -22.45 5.23
C TRP A 276 16.89 -21.32 4.26
N ARG A 277 16.77 -21.64 2.97
CA ARG A 277 16.35 -20.68 1.94
C ARG A 277 14.96 -20.11 2.20
N SER A 278 14.00 -20.98 2.55
CA SER A 278 12.62 -20.59 2.86
C SER A 278 12.58 -19.60 4.03
N ILE A 279 13.27 -19.88 5.13
CA ILE A 279 13.32 -19.00 6.30
C ILE A 279 13.99 -17.67 5.97
N ILE A 280 15.15 -17.66 5.29
CA ILE A 280 15.81 -16.41 4.89
C ILE A 280 14.86 -15.53 4.07
N ASN A 281 14.15 -16.10 3.10
CA ASN A 281 13.20 -15.36 2.27
C ASN A 281 12.05 -14.74 3.08
N LYS A 282 11.63 -15.39 4.18
CA LYS A 282 10.51 -14.97 5.04
C LYS A 282 10.88 -13.93 6.09
N ILE A 283 12.17 -13.74 6.40
CA ILE A 283 12.61 -12.70 7.34
C ILE A 283 12.08 -11.34 6.87
N THR A 284 11.41 -10.64 7.76
CA THR A 284 10.81 -9.34 7.50
C THR A 284 11.77 -8.19 7.76
N MET A 285 11.46 -7.01 7.20
CA MET A 285 12.21 -5.79 7.47
C MET A 285 12.27 -5.42 8.95
N HIS A 286 11.19 -5.67 9.69
CA HIS A 286 11.17 -5.48 11.14
C HIS A 286 12.09 -6.47 11.86
N GLU A 287 12.06 -7.75 11.50
CA GLU A 287 12.95 -8.77 12.10
C GLU A 287 14.43 -8.51 11.79
N MET A 288 14.74 -7.96 10.61
CA MET A 288 16.09 -7.55 10.24
C MET A 288 16.71 -6.54 11.21
N GLU A 289 15.90 -5.77 11.94
CA GLU A 289 16.40 -4.80 12.93
C GLU A 289 17.17 -5.47 14.07
N TYR A 290 16.82 -6.71 14.40
CA TYR A 290 17.54 -7.53 15.38
C TYR A 290 18.86 -8.12 14.83
N PHE A 291 19.09 -8.00 13.52
CA PHE A 291 20.24 -8.53 12.79
C PHE A 291 20.94 -7.45 11.97
N PRO A 292 21.44 -6.37 12.58
CA PRO A 292 21.94 -5.18 11.88
C PRO A 292 23.15 -5.47 10.98
N PHE A 293 23.87 -6.57 11.19
CA PHE A 293 24.97 -7.01 10.33
C PHE A 293 24.56 -7.24 8.86
N PHE A 294 23.28 -7.44 8.54
CA PHE A 294 22.79 -7.47 7.14
C PHE A 294 23.05 -6.16 6.39
N LEU A 295 23.27 -5.05 7.09
CA LEU A 295 23.64 -3.75 6.52
C LEU A 295 25.16 -3.53 6.46
N SER A 296 25.96 -4.47 6.97
CA SER A 296 27.43 -4.37 6.99
C SER A 296 28.06 -4.75 5.65
N GLY A 297 29.09 -4.01 5.24
CA GLY A 297 29.95 -4.37 4.12
C GLY A 297 30.82 -5.60 4.40
N GLU A 298 30.98 -5.97 5.68
CA GLU A 298 31.80 -7.10 6.15
C GLU A 298 30.95 -8.36 6.42
N PHE A 299 29.70 -8.39 5.96
CA PHE A 299 28.73 -9.45 6.24
C PHE A 299 29.29 -10.88 6.07
N THR A 300 30.01 -11.12 4.98
CA THR A 300 30.61 -12.44 4.71
C THR A 300 31.68 -12.82 5.74
N GLU A 301 32.51 -11.85 6.15
CA GLU A 301 33.55 -12.09 7.15
C GLU A 301 32.92 -12.33 8.53
N LEU A 302 31.90 -11.54 8.88
CA LEU A 302 31.16 -11.68 10.13
C LEU A 302 30.51 -13.06 10.24
N ILE A 303 29.70 -13.46 9.26
CA ILE A 303 28.96 -14.72 9.35
C ILE A 303 29.84 -15.95 9.14
N TYR A 304 30.82 -15.91 8.22
CA TYR A 304 31.48 -17.15 7.77
C TYR A 304 32.91 -17.31 8.30
N ASN A 305 33.57 -16.23 8.73
CA ASN A 305 34.96 -16.26 9.20
C ASN A 305 35.12 -15.91 10.68
N VAL A 306 34.01 -15.73 11.44
CA VAL A 306 33.92 -15.44 12.89
C VAL A 306 35.19 -14.79 13.46
N PRO A 307 35.31 -13.45 13.42
CA PRO A 307 36.42 -12.77 14.08
C PRO A 307 36.34 -12.97 15.61
N ASN A 308 37.50 -13.11 16.26
CA ASN A 308 37.69 -13.30 17.71
C ASN A 308 37.17 -12.14 18.62
N SER A 309 36.30 -11.26 18.11
CA SER A 309 35.77 -10.10 18.85
C SER A 309 34.40 -10.39 19.47
N ASN A 310 34.26 -10.13 20.77
CA ASN A 310 33.10 -10.51 21.61
C ASN A 310 31.74 -9.87 21.24
N LYS A 311 31.69 -8.75 20.49
CA LYS A 311 30.41 -8.04 20.23
C LYS A 311 29.61 -8.65 19.08
N ASN A 312 30.28 -9.01 17.98
CA ASN A 312 29.63 -9.61 16.80
C ASN A 312 29.21 -11.07 17.05
N THR A 313 29.85 -11.74 18.01
CA THR A 313 29.58 -13.14 18.34
C THR A 313 28.18 -13.35 18.89
N VAL A 314 27.64 -12.40 19.67
CA VAL A 314 26.29 -12.48 20.23
C VAL A 314 25.23 -12.33 19.15
N GLU A 315 25.30 -11.28 18.34
CA GLU A 315 24.33 -11.02 17.25
C GLU A 315 24.25 -12.19 16.27
N ILE A 316 25.42 -12.71 15.86
CA ILE A 316 25.49 -13.88 14.98
C ILE A 316 24.87 -15.08 15.69
N SER A 317 25.23 -15.36 16.95
CA SER A 317 24.69 -16.51 17.68
C SER A 317 23.16 -16.43 17.82
N CYS A 318 22.60 -15.25 18.13
CA CYS A 318 21.16 -15.04 18.19
C CYS A 318 20.49 -15.27 16.83
N PHE A 319 21.10 -14.79 15.74
CA PHE A 319 20.62 -15.08 14.39
C PHE A 319 20.64 -16.58 14.08
N LEU A 320 21.70 -17.28 14.46
CA LEU A 320 21.79 -18.72 14.27
C LEU A 320 20.70 -19.47 15.02
N ASP A 321 20.46 -19.11 16.28
CA ASP A 321 19.45 -19.75 17.11
C ASP A 321 18.04 -19.46 16.57
N TYR A 322 17.78 -18.22 16.13
CA TYR A 322 16.56 -17.84 15.42
C TYR A 322 16.33 -18.72 14.18
N MET A 323 17.34 -18.86 13.32
CA MET A 323 17.24 -19.68 12.12
C MET A 323 16.92 -21.14 12.43
N LEU A 324 17.54 -21.72 13.46
CA LEU A 324 17.31 -23.11 13.84
C LEU A 324 15.90 -23.34 14.40
N GLN A 325 15.43 -22.44 15.26
CA GLN A 325 14.06 -22.49 15.79
C GLN A 325 13.02 -22.36 14.67
N ALA A 326 13.22 -21.41 13.74
CA ALA A 326 12.33 -21.23 12.61
C ALA A 326 12.29 -22.46 11.68
N ILE A 327 13.45 -23.10 11.44
CA ILE A 327 13.54 -24.34 10.67
C ILE A 327 12.80 -25.49 11.38
N GLU A 328 12.92 -25.60 12.70
CA GLU A 328 12.20 -26.62 13.47
C GLU A 328 10.68 -26.45 13.39
N VAL A 329 10.19 -25.22 13.54
CA VAL A 329 8.76 -24.89 13.41
C VAL A 329 8.26 -25.26 12.02
N GLU A 330 8.99 -24.89 10.95
CA GLU A 330 8.61 -25.21 9.58
C GLU A 330 8.61 -26.73 9.32
N LYS A 331 9.61 -27.45 9.83
CA LYS A 331 9.70 -28.91 9.73
C LYS A 331 8.55 -29.62 10.43
N ASN A 332 8.10 -29.11 11.58
CA ASN A 332 6.99 -29.70 12.32
C ASN A 332 5.65 -29.53 11.57
N LYS A 333 5.44 -28.38 10.92
CA LYS A 333 4.27 -28.18 10.04
C LYS A 333 4.23 -29.16 8.87
N ASP A 334 5.38 -29.42 8.25
CA ASP A 334 5.47 -30.40 7.15
C ASP A 334 5.18 -31.84 7.61
N ARG A 335 5.42 -32.17 8.88
CA ARG A 335 5.11 -33.49 9.44
C ARG A 335 3.62 -33.64 9.70
N GLU A 336 2.98 -32.60 10.26
CA GLU A 336 1.54 -32.57 10.50
C GLU A 336 0.75 -32.69 9.18
N PHE A 337 1.20 -32.03 8.12
CA PHE A 337 0.60 -32.12 6.77
C PHE A 337 0.73 -33.49 6.08
N LEU A 338 1.60 -34.38 6.57
CA LEU A 338 1.81 -35.74 6.03
C LEU A 338 1.15 -36.82 6.90
N SER A 339 0.58 -36.44 8.05
CA SER A 339 -0.12 -37.34 8.99
C SER A 339 -1.65 -37.24 8.93
N ASP A 340 -2.17 -36.24 8.20
CA ASP A 340 -3.58 -36.11 7.80
C ASP A 340 -3.77 -36.55 6.34
#